data_AF-H2ZPG2-F1
#
_entry.id   AF-H2ZPG2-F1
#
_cell.length_a   1.000
_cell.length_b   1.000
_cell.length_c   1.000
_cell.angle_alpha   90.00
_cell.angle_beta   90.00
_cell.angle_gamma   90.00
#
_symmetry.space_group_name_H-M   'P 1'
#
loop_
_entity.id
_entity.type
_entity.pdbx_description
1 polymer ?
#
loop_
_entity_poly.entity_id
_entity_poly.type
_entity_poly.pdbx_seq_one_letter_code
_entity_poly.pdbx_strand_id
1 'polypeptide(L)'
;MKYDSRHAEFRQIRSSFLSFLKQNDLSPNDATTSFVCYEEPQYPLSQAYLEQMREIHHRNKAVHFRKEITKLWGESNLSAKETETFRAKYLEFPSKIEESLVNRLDKYSSELKVIVRGQLLKRMESALANIKSLRSQAYMLDDDSMLGFDLYENGTNEQLRSHTENFEKEAENIKRGMVQRARITKPLHDWDNSFEKLIELHQKSQDPERLKNRGGQLLRDERARKALKHQLVKQEKQILEISETNKGNDRFIINGKNLEEYFAAKWEDLDRIHSSFINNRKMKRK
;
A
#
# COMPACT_ATOMS: atom_id res chain seq x y z
N MET A 1 -6.25 -20.45 -57.20
CA MET A 1 -6.91 -20.02 -55.94
C MET A 1 -6.47 -20.77 -54.68
N LYS A 2 -6.40 -22.12 -54.63
CA LYS A 2 -5.98 -22.84 -53.40
C LYS A 2 -4.54 -22.59 -52.93
N TYR A 3 -3.61 -22.32 -53.86
CA TYR A 3 -2.20 -22.07 -53.56
C TYR A 3 -2.01 -20.77 -52.75
N ASP A 4 -2.69 -19.70 -53.15
CA ASP A 4 -2.61 -18.40 -52.49
C ASP A 4 -3.26 -18.41 -51.10
N SER A 5 -4.38 -19.14 -50.95
CA SER A 5 -5.06 -19.34 -49.67
C SER A 5 -4.18 -20.02 -48.61
N ARG A 6 -3.39 -21.03 -48.98
CA ARG A 6 -2.49 -21.73 -48.03
C ARG A 6 -1.29 -20.89 -47.63
N HIS A 7 -0.77 -20.06 -48.54
CA HIS A 7 0.29 -19.11 -48.21
C HIS A 7 -0.21 -17.99 -47.29
N ALA A 8 -1.45 -17.53 -47.47
CA ALA A 8 -2.09 -16.60 -46.55
C ALA A 8 -2.23 -17.21 -45.14
N GLU A 9 -2.71 -18.45 -45.05
CA GLU A 9 -2.84 -19.19 -43.80
C GLU A 9 -1.49 -19.40 -43.08
N PHE A 10 -0.45 -19.81 -43.82
CA PHE A 10 0.92 -19.89 -43.31
C PHE A 10 1.39 -18.56 -42.70
N ARG A 11 1.24 -17.45 -43.43
CA ARG A 11 1.62 -16.11 -42.96
C ARG A 11 0.84 -15.71 -41.70
N GLN A 12 -0.45 -16.05 -41.63
CA GLN A 12 -1.28 -15.76 -40.46
C GLN A 12 -0.84 -16.54 -39.22
N ILE A 13 -0.62 -17.85 -39.34
CA ILE A 13 -0.16 -18.69 -38.23
C ILE A 13 1.20 -18.21 -37.73
N ARG A 14 2.15 -17.96 -38.65
CA ARG A 14 3.48 -17.42 -38.34
C ARG A 14 3.40 -16.07 -37.65
N SER A 15 2.63 -15.13 -38.19
CA SER A 15 2.44 -13.81 -37.59
C SER A 15 1.90 -13.91 -36.17
N SER A 16 0.87 -14.74 -35.95
CA SER A 16 0.29 -14.98 -34.63
C SER A 16 1.28 -15.63 -33.64
N PHE A 17 2.12 -16.56 -34.12
CA PHE A 17 3.16 -17.20 -33.31
C PHE A 17 4.24 -16.21 -32.89
N LEU A 18 4.77 -15.43 -33.83
CA LEU A 18 5.82 -14.44 -33.56
C LEU A 18 5.30 -13.29 -32.68
N SER A 19 4.06 -12.84 -32.89
CA SER A 19 3.45 -11.81 -32.03
C SER A 19 3.30 -12.33 -30.61
N PHE A 20 2.89 -13.59 -30.43
CA PHE A 20 2.75 -14.21 -29.12
C PHE A 20 4.10 -14.33 -28.41
N LEU A 21 5.16 -14.78 -29.11
CA LEU A 21 6.49 -14.84 -28.53
C LEU A 21 6.98 -13.46 -28.10
N LYS A 22 6.83 -12.45 -28.96
CA LYS A 22 7.24 -11.07 -28.68
C LYS A 22 6.47 -10.44 -27.51
N GLN A 23 5.16 -10.64 -27.44
CA GLN A 23 4.33 -10.07 -26.36
C GLN A 23 4.66 -10.64 -24.98
N ASN A 24 5.23 -11.84 -24.93
CA ASN A 24 5.51 -12.56 -23.69
C ASN A 24 7.03 -12.70 -23.41
N ASP A 25 7.86 -11.96 -24.16
CA ASP A 25 9.33 -12.01 -24.11
C ASP A 25 9.88 -13.46 -24.14
N LEU A 26 9.28 -14.31 -24.98
CA LEU A 26 9.66 -15.70 -25.14
C LEU A 26 10.63 -15.85 -26.32
N SER A 27 11.68 -16.65 -26.13
CA SER A 27 12.51 -17.17 -27.22
C SER A 27 11.84 -18.41 -27.84
N PRO A 28 11.93 -18.64 -29.16
CA PRO A 28 11.71 -19.97 -29.71
C PRO A 28 12.63 -20.97 -29.00
N ASN A 29 12.06 -21.94 -28.28
CA ASN A 29 12.83 -23.03 -27.70
C ASN A 29 12.65 -24.29 -28.56
N ASP A 30 13.74 -25.04 -28.73
CA ASP A 30 13.90 -26.28 -29.50
C ASP A 30 13.83 -26.21 -31.03
N ALA A 31 14.48 -27.21 -31.66
CA ALA A 31 14.47 -27.50 -33.10
C ALA A 31 13.03 -27.63 -33.68
N THR A 32 12.04 -27.90 -32.84
CA THR A 32 10.62 -28.04 -33.21
C THR A 32 9.92 -26.71 -33.47
N THR A 33 10.40 -25.57 -32.95
CA THR A 33 9.83 -24.24 -33.25
C THR A 33 10.60 -23.50 -34.33
N SER A 34 11.83 -23.96 -34.66
CA SER A 34 12.71 -23.38 -35.68
C SER A 34 12.03 -23.27 -37.05
N PHE A 35 11.27 -24.29 -37.48
CA PHE A 35 10.65 -24.26 -38.81
C PHE A 35 9.52 -23.23 -38.96
N VAL A 36 8.88 -22.83 -37.86
CA VAL A 36 7.87 -21.76 -37.82
C VAL A 36 8.53 -20.38 -37.87
N CYS A 37 9.85 -20.31 -37.58
CA CYS A 37 10.64 -19.08 -37.48
C CYS A 37 11.27 -18.63 -38.82
N TYR A 38 11.26 -19.45 -39.87
CA TYR A 38 11.68 -19.02 -41.23
C TYR A 38 10.62 -18.19 -41.95
N GLU A 39 11.06 -17.18 -42.72
CA GLU A 39 10.18 -16.31 -43.52
C GLU A 39 9.43 -17.07 -44.63
N GLU A 40 10.09 -18.07 -45.21
CA GLU A 40 9.53 -18.93 -46.24
C GLU A 40 9.24 -20.36 -45.73
N PRO A 41 8.21 -21.02 -46.28
CA PRO A 41 7.87 -22.38 -45.89
C PRO A 41 8.99 -23.35 -46.29
N GLN A 42 9.51 -24.08 -45.30
CA GLN A 42 10.60 -25.05 -45.49
C GLN A 42 10.16 -26.34 -46.21
N TYR A 43 8.85 -26.57 -46.27
CA TYR A 43 8.23 -27.73 -46.89
C TYR A 43 7.02 -27.27 -47.72
N PRO A 44 6.59 -28.04 -48.73
CA PRO A 44 5.36 -27.76 -49.46
C PRO A 44 4.17 -27.59 -48.50
N LEU A 45 3.37 -26.53 -48.70
CA LEU A 45 2.19 -26.21 -47.89
C LEU A 45 1.06 -27.24 -48.09
N SER A 46 1.26 -28.42 -47.52
CA SER A 46 0.25 -29.45 -47.36
C SER A 46 -0.67 -29.14 -46.18
N GLN A 47 -1.85 -29.75 -46.16
CA GLN A 47 -2.75 -29.62 -45.02
C GLN A 47 -2.11 -30.15 -43.73
N ALA A 48 -1.32 -31.22 -43.83
CA ALA A 48 -0.61 -31.82 -42.70
C ALA A 48 0.45 -30.87 -42.12
N TYR A 49 1.19 -30.17 -42.98
CA TYR A 49 2.19 -29.18 -42.54
C TYR A 49 1.55 -27.99 -41.81
N LEU A 50 0.46 -27.44 -42.35
CA LEU A 50 -0.28 -26.35 -41.72
C LEU A 50 -0.92 -26.77 -40.39
N GLU A 51 -1.42 -28.00 -40.31
CA GLU A 51 -1.95 -28.56 -39.05
C GLU A 51 -0.84 -28.72 -38.00
N GLN A 52 0.34 -29.22 -38.40
CA GLN A 52 1.49 -29.33 -37.50
C GLN A 52 1.92 -27.95 -36.97
N MET A 53 1.94 -26.91 -37.81
CA MET A 53 2.23 -25.55 -37.37
C MET A 53 1.21 -25.03 -36.35
N ARG A 54 -0.09 -25.25 -36.58
CA ARG A 54 -1.14 -24.90 -35.62
C ARG A 54 -0.96 -25.60 -34.29
N GLU A 55 -0.71 -26.91 -34.33
CA GLU A 55 -0.56 -27.71 -33.13
C GLU A 55 0.62 -27.24 -32.28
N ILE A 56 1.76 -26.90 -32.91
CA ILE A 56 2.91 -26.34 -32.21
C ILE A 56 2.59 -24.97 -31.61
N HIS A 57 1.91 -24.09 -32.34
CA HIS A 57 1.48 -22.79 -31.82
C HIS A 57 0.57 -22.95 -30.60
N HIS A 58 -0.47 -23.79 -30.72
CA HIS A 58 -1.41 -24.06 -29.64
C HIS A 58 -0.72 -24.65 -28.42
N ARG A 59 0.20 -25.60 -28.62
CA ARG A 59 0.96 -26.22 -27.53
C ARG A 59 1.84 -25.21 -26.80
N ASN A 60 2.53 -24.33 -27.52
CA ASN A 60 3.34 -23.27 -26.91
C ASN A 60 2.48 -22.33 -26.06
N LYS A 61 1.34 -21.86 -26.60
CA LYS A 61 0.38 -21.04 -25.84
C LYS A 61 -0.15 -21.76 -24.60
N ALA A 62 -0.59 -23.01 -24.74
CA ALA A 62 -1.11 -23.79 -23.63
C ALA A 62 -0.07 -23.98 -22.51
N VAL A 63 1.16 -24.33 -22.86
CA VAL A 63 2.26 -24.46 -21.89
C VAL A 63 2.55 -23.14 -21.18
N HIS A 64 2.57 -22.02 -21.91
CA HIS A 64 2.74 -20.70 -21.33
C HIS A 64 1.61 -20.37 -20.34
N PHE A 65 0.34 -20.46 -20.78
CA PHE A 65 -0.80 -20.15 -19.90
C PHE A 65 -0.86 -21.07 -18.69
N ARG A 66 -0.50 -22.36 -18.83
CA ARG A 66 -0.39 -23.27 -17.68
C ARG A 66 0.63 -22.77 -16.66
N LYS A 67 1.82 -22.35 -17.10
CA LYS A 67 2.84 -21.79 -16.20
C LYS A 67 2.34 -20.52 -15.52
N GLU A 68 1.71 -19.63 -16.28
CA GLU A 68 1.16 -18.37 -15.78
C GLU A 68 0.03 -18.60 -14.76
N ILE A 69 -0.96 -19.44 -15.09
CA ILE A 69 -2.04 -19.84 -14.18
C ILE A 69 -1.47 -20.44 -12.89
N THR A 70 -0.46 -21.32 -13.00
CA THR A 70 0.17 -21.94 -11.82
C THR A 70 0.84 -20.89 -10.93
N LYS A 71 1.53 -19.90 -11.52
CA LYS A 71 2.10 -18.77 -10.78
C LYS A 71 1.00 -17.96 -10.10
N LEU A 72 -0.03 -17.56 -10.84
CA LEU A 72 -1.14 -16.75 -10.33
C LEU A 72 -1.91 -17.46 -9.21
N TRP A 73 -2.07 -18.78 -9.26
CA TRP A 73 -2.66 -19.56 -8.17
C TRP A 73 -1.86 -19.47 -6.88
N GLY A 74 -0.54 -19.58 -6.95
CA GLY A 74 0.34 -19.43 -5.78
C GLY A 74 0.28 -18.04 -5.14
N GLU A 75 -0.11 -17.03 -5.92
CA GLU A 75 -0.24 -15.64 -5.47
C GLU A 75 -1.67 -15.31 -5.02
N SER A 76 -2.65 -16.11 -5.44
CA SER A 76 -4.06 -15.86 -5.16
C SER A 76 -4.50 -16.51 -3.85
N ASN A 77 -5.44 -15.86 -3.14
CA ASN A 77 -6.11 -16.46 -1.97
C ASN A 77 -7.23 -17.47 -2.35
N LEU A 78 -7.10 -18.18 -3.47
CA LEU A 78 -8.07 -19.20 -3.89
C LEU A 78 -7.93 -20.48 -3.07
N SER A 79 -9.03 -21.20 -2.86
CA SER A 79 -8.98 -22.46 -2.14
C SER A 79 -8.33 -23.57 -2.98
N ALA A 80 -7.68 -24.52 -2.30
CA ALA A 80 -7.09 -25.69 -2.95
C ALA A 80 -8.13 -26.50 -3.74
N LYS A 81 -9.40 -26.50 -3.29
CA LYS A 81 -10.50 -27.17 -3.99
C LYS A 81 -10.82 -26.49 -5.32
N GLU A 82 -10.89 -25.15 -5.35
CA GLU A 82 -11.17 -24.39 -6.58
C GLU A 82 -10.07 -24.58 -7.63
N THR A 83 -8.80 -24.55 -7.21
CA THR A 83 -7.65 -24.73 -8.12
C THR A 83 -7.52 -26.16 -8.62
N GLU A 84 -7.74 -27.17 -7.77
CA GLU A 84 -7.64 -28.58 -8.16
C GLU A 84 -8.75 -29.00 -9.13
N THR A 85 -9.98 -28.49 -8.94
CA THR A 85 -11.11 -28.77 -9.84
C THR A 85 -10.83 -28.25 -11.25
N PHE A 86 -10.23 -27.06 -11.38
CA PHE A 86 -9.83 -26.52 -12.67
C PHE A 86 -8.64 -27.28 -13.26
N ARG A 87 -7.64 -27.61 -12.43
CA ARG A 87 -6.44 -28.35 -12.82
C ARG A 87 -6.80 -29.70 -13.47
N ALA A 88 -7.59 -30.51 -12.78
CA ALA A 88 -8.01 -31.82 -13.25
C ALA A 88 -8.76 -31.76 -14.59
N LYS A 89 -9.47 -30.65 -14.86
CA LYS A 89 -10.28 -30.49 -16.07
C LYS A 89 -9.53 -29.93 -17.27
N TYR A 90 -8.54 -29.05 -17.06
CA TYR A 90 -7.98 -28.23 -18.14
C TYR A 90 -6.44 -28.20 -18.21
N LEU A 91 -5.72 -28.72 -17.20
CA LEU A 91 -4.25 -28.71 -17.17
C LEU A 91 -3.61 -30.08 -17.44
N GLU A 92 -4.42 -31.14 -17.52
CA GLU A 92 -4.03 -32.40 -18.14
C GLU A 92 -4.13 -32.24 -19.66
N PHE A 93 -2.99 -31.98 -20.32
CA PHE A 93 -3.00 -31.73 -21.75
C PHE A 93 -3.28 -33.02 -22.54
N PRO A 94 -4.28 -33.01 -23.45
CA PRO A 94 -4.44 -34.09 -24.41
C PRO A 94 -3.24 -34.16 -25.37
N SER A 95 -3.12 -35.28 -26.09
CA SER A 95 -2.08 -35.45 -27.12
C SER A 95 -2.16 -34.35 -28.19
N LYS A 96 -3.38 -34.01 -28.63
CA LYS A 96 -3.67 -32.92 -29.57
C LYS A 96 -4.29 -31.72 -28.85
N ILE A 97 -3.67 -30.54 -28.96
CA ILE A 97 -4.16 -29.30 -28.32
C ILE A 97 -4.95 -28.45 -29.32
N GLU A 98 -6.23 -28.31 -29.06
CA GLU A 98 -7.14 -27.48 -29.85
C GLU A 98 -7.12 -26.01 -29.42
N GLU A 99 -7.46 -25.13 -30.37
CA GLU A 99 -7.61 -23.69 -30.12
C GLU A 99 -8.64 -23.39 -29.03
N SER A 100 -9.71 -24.20 -28.95
CA SER A 100 -10.76 -24.07 -27.92
C SER A 100 -10.21 -24.21 -26.49
N LEU A 101 -9.20 -25.05 -26.29
CA LEU A 101 -8.54 -25.22 -24.99
C LEU A 101 -7.64 -24.02 -24.69
N VAL A 102 -6.86 -23.57 -25.69
CA VAL A 102 -5.99 -22.40 -25.56
C VAL A 102 -6.78 -21.15 -25.17
N ASN A 103 -7.90 -20.89 -25.85
CA ASN A 103 -8.76 -19.74 -25.55
C ASN A 103 -9.37 -19.80 -24.14
N ARG A 104 -9.69 -21.01 -23.65
CA ARG A 104 -10.15 -21.20 -22.27
C ARG A 104 -9.06 -20.90 -21.24
N LEU A 105 -7.83 -21.34 -21.50
CA LEU A 105 -6.68 -21.07 -20.62
C LEU A 105 -6.34 -19.57 -20.60
N ASP A 106 -6.34 -18.91 -21.76
CA ASP A 106 -6.10 -17.47 -21.87
C ASP A 106 -7.14 -16.66 -21.09
N LYS A 107 -8.43 -16.96 -21.32
CA LYS A 107 -9.53 -16.34 -20.59
C LYS A 107 -9.38 -16.51 -19.08
N TYR A 108 -9.09 -17.72 -18.62
CA TYR A 108 -8.93 -17.99 -17.20
C TYR A 108 -7.69 -17.30 -16.61
N SER A 109 -6.56 -17.26 -17.34
CA SER A 109 -5.38 -16.49 -16.93
C SER A 109 -5.71 -15.00 -16.76
N SER A 110 -6.46 -14.43 -17.72
CA SER A 110 -6.92 -13.04 -17.67
C SER A 110 -7.83 -12.77 -16.48
N GLU A 111 -8.78 -13.66 -16.17
CA GLU A 111 -9.64 -13.58 -14.99
C GLU A 111 -8.82 -13.64 -13.69
N LEU A 112 -7.83 -14.54 -13.60
CA LEU A 112 -6.93 -14.65 -12.45
C LEU A 112 -6.09 -13.38 -12.26
N LYS A 113 -5.61 -12.74 -13.33
CA LYS A 113 -4.89 -11.46 -13.25
C LYS A 113 -5.73 -10.38 -12.59
N VAL A 114 -7.02 -10.32 -12.91
CA VAL A 114 -7.97 -9.37 -12.28
C VAL A 114 -8.18 -9.69 -10.81
N ILE A 115 -8.34 -10.97 -10.45
CA ILE A 115 -8.48 -11.42 -9.06
C ILE A 115 -7.23 -11.04 -8.24
N VAL A 116 -6.04 -11.38 -8.73
CA VAL A 116 -4.77 -11.06 -8.07
C VAL A 116 -4.60 -9.54 -7.95
N ARG A 117 -4.96 -8.77 -8.97
CA ARG A 117 -4.94 -7.29 -8.91
C ARG A 117 -5.78 -6.78 -7.74
N GLY A 118 -7.03 -7.22 -7.63
CA GLY A 118 -7.92 -6.80 -6.54
C GLY A 118 -7.39 -7.16 -5.15
N GLN A 119 -6.70 -8.30 -5.02
CA GLN A 119 -6.05 -8.71 -3.78
C GLN A 119 -4.83 -7.85 -3.44
N LEU A 120 -3.98 -7.54 -4.44
CA LEU A 120 -2.83 -6.64 -4.28
C LEU A 120 -3.28 -5.24 -3.84
N LEU A 121 -4.32 -4.68 -4.46
CA LEU A 121 -4.86 -3.37 -4.08
C LEU A 121 -5.31 -3.34 -2.62
N LYS A 122 -6.09 -4.34 -2.18
CA LYS A 122 -6.52 -4.45 -0.77
C LYS A 122 -5.35 -4.57 0.20
N ARG A 123 -4.33 -5.34 -0.17
CA ARG A 123 -3.11 -5.50 0.64
C ARG A 123 -2.33 -4.18 0.72
N MET A 124 -2.21 -3.46 -0.39
CA MET A 124 -1.60 -2.13 -0.46
C MET A 124 -2.33 -1.11 0.42
N GLU A 125 -3.66 -1.00 0.29
CA GLU A 125 -4.50 -0.15 1.14
C GLU A 125 -4.33 -0.46 2.62
N SER A 126 -4.26 -1.75 2.97
CA SER A 126 -4.04 -2.19 4.35
C SER A 126 -2.64 -1.82 4.86
N ALA A 127 -1.61 -1.95 4.03
CA ALA A 127 -0.24 -1.56 4.36
C ALA A 127 -0.16 -0.04 4.58
N LEU A 128 -0.78 0.76 3.72
CA LEU A 128 -0.84 2.22 3.86
C LEU A 128 -1.59 2.65 5.12
N ALA A 129 -2.74 2.04 5.42
CA ALA A 129 -3.47 2.28 6.66
C ALA A 129 -2.62 1.93 7.90
N ASN A 130 -1.84 0.85 7.84
CA ASN A 130 -0.92 0.46 8.90
C ASN A 130 0.22 1.48 9.08
N ILE A 131 0.87 1.91 7.98
CA ILE A 131 1.88 2.98 8.02
C ILE A 131 1.30 4.23 8.69
N LYS A 132 0.12 4.69 8.26
CA LYS A 132 -0.54 5.86 8.83
C LYS A 132 -0.80 5.72 10.33
N SER A 133 -1.30 4.56 10.75
CA SER A 133 -1.53 4.26 12.18
C SER A 133 -0.23 4.26 12.98
N LEU A 134 0.82 3.57 12.49
CA LEU A 134 2.12 3.50 13.15
C LEU A 134 2.79 4.88 13.22
N ARG A 135 2.71 5.67 12.14
CA ARG A 135 3.22 7.04 12.10
C ARG A 135 2.50 7.95 13.09
N SER A 136 1.18 7.86 13.18
CA SER A 136 0.41 8.59 14.20
C SER A 136 0.84 8.22 15.61
N GLN A 137 1.02 6.93 15.90
CA GLN A 137 1.50 6.47 17.22
C GLN A 137 2.95 6.92 17.51
N ALA A 138 3.75 7.08 16.46
CA ALA A 138 5.14 7.53 16.56
C ALA A 138 5.31 9.06 16.50
N TYR A 139 4.21 9.83 16.47
CA TYR A 139 4.21 11.29 16.27
C TYR A 139 4.93 11.74 14.99
N MET A 140 4.85 10.94 13.92
CA MET A 140 5.45 11.21 12.60
C MET A 140 4.40 11.65 11.59
N LEU A 141 3.83 12.85 11.76
CA LEU A 141 2.65 13.30 11.03
C LEU A 141 2.96 14.02 9.70
N ASP A 142 4.23 14.04 9.27
CA ASP A 142 4.73 15.12 8.39
C ASP A 142 4.84 14.75 6.91
N ASP A 143 4.51 13.54 6.50
CA ASP A 143 4.81 13.12 5.13
C ASP A 143 3.84 12.10 4.52
N ASP A 144 2.65 12.56 4.15
CA ASP A 144 1.75 11.79 3.27
C ASP A 144 2.18 11.83 1.79
N SER A 145 3.33 12.45 1.44
CA SER A 145 3.78 12.57 0.04
C SER A 145 4.19 11.23 -0.59
N MET A 146 4.51 10.22 0.24
CA MET A 146 4.79 8.84 -0.17
C MET A 146 3.59 8.11 -0.83
N LEU A 147 2.39 8.71 -0.81
CA LEU A 147 1.17 8.16 -1.42
C LEU A 147 1.01 8.54 -2.91
N GLY A 148 1.91 9.36 -3.44
CA GLY A 148 1.82 9.90 -4.81
C GLY A 148 2.34 8.96 -5.90
N PHE A 149 1.62 7.87 -6.19
CA PHE A 149 1.77 7.21 -7.50
C PHE A 149 0.43 6.63 -7.98
N ASP A 150 0.07 6.92 -9.23
CA ASP A 150 -1.15 6.45 -9.90
C ASP A 150 -1.05 4.96 -10.32
N LEU A 151 -0.78 4.10 -9.34
CA LEU A 151 -0.72 2.64 -9.50
C LEU A 151 -2.10 2.04 -9.72
N TYR A 152 -3.12 2.66 -9.14
CA TYR A 152 -4.47 2.15 -9.08
C TYR A 152 -5.07 1.96 -10.48
N GLU A 153 -4.80 2.87 -11.42
CA GLU A 153 -5.36 2.79 -12.77
C GLU A 153 -4.38 2.21 -13.79
N ASN A 154 -3.09 2.57 -13.72
CA ASN A 154 -2.17 2.38 -14.84
C ASN A 154 -1.03 1.36 -14.59
N GLY A 155 -0.85 0.86 -13.37
CA GLY A 155 0.25 -0.07 -13.02
C GLY A 155 -0.02 -1.54 -13.37
N THR A 156 1.00 -2.29 -13.76
CA THR A 156 0.93 -3.77 -13.90
C THR A 156 0.85 -4.45 -12.54
N ASN A 157 0.39 -5.71 -12.49
CA ASN A 157 0.36 -6.49 -11.25
C ASN A 157 1.76 -6.66 -10.62
N GLU A 158 2.82 -6.70 -11.43
CA GLU A 158 4.19 -6.78 -10.94
C GLU A 158 4.62 -5.48 -10.25
N GLN A 159 4.28 -4.33 -10.84
CA GLN A 159 4.52 -3.02 -10.22
C GLN A 159 3.74 -2.90 -8.91
N LEU A 160 2.44 -3.21 -8.91
CA LEU A 160 1.61 -3.19 -7.70
C LEU A 160 2.21 -4.05 -6.59
N ARG A 161 2.71 -5.25 -6.93
CA ARG A 161 3.37 -6.15 -5.97
C ARG A 161 4.61 -5.51 -5.36
N SER A 162 5.52 -5.02 -6.19
CA SER A 162 6.75 -4.37 -5.72
C SER A 162 6.45 -3.19 -4.79
N HIS A 163 5.50 -2.34 -5.14
CA HIS A 163 5.07 -1.23 -4.29
C HIS A 163 4.43 -1.69 -2.98
N THR A 164 3.54 -2.69 -3.04
CA THR A 164 2.91 -3.28 -1.84
C THR A 164 3.97 -3.81 -0.88
N GLU A 165 4.96 -4.56 -1.37
CA GLU A 165 6.06 -5.07 -0.56
C GLU A 165 6.92 -3.96 0.04
N ASN A 166 7.14 -2.86 -0.69
CA ASN A 166 7.86 -1.71 -0.18
C ASN A 166 7.11 -1.04 0.97
N PHE A 167 5.80 -0.85 0.85
CA PHE A 167 4.98 -0.30 1.95
C PHE A 167 4.96 -1.22 3.18
N GLU A 168 4.88 -2.53 3.00
CA GLU A 168 4.95 -3.45 4.13
C GLU A 168 6.32 -3.45 4.82
N LYS A 169 7.40 -3.39 4.04
CA LYS A 169 8.77 -3.24 4.58
C LYS A 169 8.91 -1.91 5.33
N GLU A 170 8.32 -0.83 4.81
CA GLU A 170 8.31 0.47 5.49
C GLU A 170 7.54 0.41 6.81
N ALA A 171 6.35 -0.19 6.82
CA ALA A 171 5.58 -0.38 8.05
C ALA A 171 6.39 -1.15 9.11
N GLU A 172 7.09 -2.19 8.70
CA GLU A 172 7.96 -2.96 9.59
C GLU A 172 9.21 -2.18 10.03
N ASN A 173 9.80 -1.35 9.16
CA ASN A 173 10.89 -0.44 9.53
C ASN A 173 10.45 0.56 10.60
N ILE A 174 9.28 1.18 10.40
CA ILE A 174 8.68 2.10 11.37
C ILE A 174 8.50 1.38 12.70
N LYS A 175 7.87 0.20 12.68
CA LYS A 175 7.61 -0.62 13.87
C LYS A 175 8.88 -0.97 14.62
N ARG A 176 9.96 -1.36 13.93
CA ARG A 176 11.27 -1.61 14.55
C ARG A 176 11.85 -0.34 15.19
N GLY A 177 11.73 0.80 14.51
CA GLY A 177 12.16 2.10 15.03
C GLY A 177 11.33 2.60 16.23
N MET A 178 10.10 2.12 16.39
CA MET A 178 9.22 2.54 17.50
C MET A 178 9.82 2.25 18.87
N VAL A 179 10.64 1.21 19.04
CA VAL A 179 11.26 0.90 20.34
C VAL A 179 12.16 2.05 20.81
N GLN A 180 12.96 2.62 19.90
CA GLN A 180 13.81 3.75 20.23
C GLN A 180 12.98 5.03 20.40
N ARG A 181 12.03 5.27 19.48
CA ARG A 181 11.15 6.44 19.54
C ARG A 181 10.24 6.47 20.77
N ALA A 182 9.88 5.30 21.31
CA ALA A 182 9.06 5.16 22.52
C ALA A 182 9.66 5.85 23.76
N ARG A 183 10.97 6.09 23.77
CA ARG A 183 11.64 6.86 24.85
C ARG A 183 11.17 8.31 24.91
N ILE A 184 10.77 8.88 23.77
CA ILE A 184 10.28 10.25 23.65
C ILE A 184 8.74 10.25 23.54
N THR A 185 8.16 9.39 22.70
CA THR A 185 6.72 9.42 22.41
C THR A 185 5.86 9.10 23.63
N LYS A 186 6.30 8.23 24.55
CA LYS A 186 5.56 7.93 25.78
C LYS A 186 5.48 9.14 26.73
N PRO A 187 6.60 9.73 27.19
CA PRO A 187 6.56 10.96 27.98
C PRO A 187 5.83 12.10 27.28
N LEU A 188 5.97 12.23 25.96
CA LEU A 188 5.27 13.25 25.17
C LEU A 188 3.75 13.03 25.18
N HIS A 189 3.28 11.79 25.04
CA HIS A 189 1.86 11.47 25.13
C HIS A 189 1.28 11.78 26.52
N ASP A 190 2.02 11.45 27.58
CA ASP A 190 1.62 11.81 28.95
C ASP A 190 1.58 13.33 29.16
N TRP A 191 2.52 14.04 28.53
CA TRP A 191 2.54 15.51 28.52
C TRP A 191 1.33 16.08 27.79
N ASP A 192 0.98 15.58 26.60
CA ASP A 192 -0.19 16.03 25.83
C ASP A 192 -1.49 15.81 26.60
N ASN A 193 -1.69 14.62 27.17
CA ASN A 193 -2.86 14.31 28.02
C ASN A 193 -2.95 15.26 29.24
N SER A 194 -1.79 15.55 29.85
CA SER A 194 -1.70 16.49 30.98
C SER A 194 -1.97 17.92 30.54
N PHE A 195 -1.58 18.30 29.32
CA PHE A 195 -1.82 19.60 28.74
C PHE A 195 -3.32 19.80 28.41
N GLU A 196 -4.00 18.79 27.89
CA GLU A 196 -5.45 18.81 27.69
C GLU A 196 -6.19 19.01 29.01
N LYS A 197 -5.78 18.30 30.07
CA LYS A 197 -6.30 18.51 31.43
C LYS A 197 -6.08 19.95 31.93
N LEU A 198 -4.93 20.55 31.60
CA LEU A 198 -4.65 21.94 31.92
C LEU A 198 -5.62 22.88 31.20
N ILE A 199 -5.91 22.63 29.92
CA ILE A 199 -6.91 23.40 29.14
C ILE A 199 -8.30 23.28 29.77
N GLU A 200 -8.74 22.06 30.12
CA GLU A 200 -10.03 21.84 30.78
C GLU A 200 -10.13 22.61 32.11
N LEU A 201 -9.09 22.50 32.94
CA LEU A 201 -9.02 23.26 34.19
C LEU A 201 -9.10 24.74 33.87
N HIS A 202 -8.32 25.24 32.90
CA HIS A 202 -8.32 26.64 32.45
C HIS A 202 -9.73 27.13 32.12
N GLN A 203 -10.44 26.42 31.24
CA GLN A 203 -11.81 26.72 30.84
C GLN A 203 -12.76 26.76 32.06
N LYS A 204 -12.65 25.79 32.99
CA LYS A 204 -13.45 25.77 34.22
C LYS A 204 -13.24 27.01 35.10
N SER A 205 -12.05 27.62 35.13
CA SER A 205 -11.92 28.91 35.85
C SER A 205 -12.54 30.08 35.11
N GLN A 206 -12.67 30.01 33.79
CA GLN A 206 -13.27 31.10 33.04
C GLN A 206 -14.79 31.08 33.18
N ASP A 207 -15.39 29.92 33.46
CA ASP A 207 -16.83 29.77 33.70
C ASP A 207 -17.35 30.69 34.82
N PRO A 208 -18.28 31.63 34.53
CA PRO A 208 -18.93 32.47 35.54
C PRO A 208 -19.70 31.67 36.60
N GLU A 209 -20.24 30.50 36.23
CA GLU A 209 -21.07 29.65 37.09
C GLU A 209 -20.26 28.91 38.15
N ARG A 210 -18.92 28.92 38.04
CA ARG A 210 -18.00 28.27 38.98
C ARG A 210 -18.18 28.71 40.43
N LEU A 211 -18.70 29.92 40.67
CA LEU A 211 -18.95 30.46 42.01
C LEU A 211 -20.12 29.77 42.72
N LYS A 212 -20.97 29.04 41.99
CA LYS A 212 -22.05 28.22 42.56
C LYS A 212 -21.54 26.93 43.20
N ASN A 213 -20.31 26.51 42.89
CA ASN A 213 -19.69 25.32 43.47
C ASN A 213 -19.25 25.58 44.92
N ARG A 214 -20.06 25.11 45.88
CA ARG A 214 -19.77 25.14 47.32
C ARG A 214 -18.76 24.04 47.70
N GLY A 215 -17.98 24.24 48.77
CA GLY A 215 -17.12 23.18 49.35
C GLY A 215 -15.63 23.21 48.99
N GLY A 216 -15.06 24.36 48.64
CA GLY A 216 -13.60 24.52 48.44
C GLY A 216 -13.05 23.99 47.11
N GLN A 217 -13.93 23.57 46.18
CA GLN A 217 -13.55 23.04 44.87
C GLN A 217 -12.74 24.04 44.04
N LEU A 218 -13.08 25.34 44.08
CA LEU A 218 -12.34 26.40 43.39
C LEU A 218 -10.86 26.45 43.79
N LEU A 219 -10.59 26.33 45.09
CA LEU A 219 -9.22 26.35 45.59
C LEU A 219 -8.46 25.09 45.17
N ARG A 220 -9.14 23.93 45.14
CA ARG A 220 -8.55 22.66 44.68
C ARG A 220 -8.21 22.74 43.20
N ASP A 221 -9.12 23.22 42.36
CA ASP A 221 -8.93 23.34 40.91
C ASP A 221 -7.80 24.32 40.57
N GLU A 222 -7.72 25.45 41.27
CA GLU A 222 -6.64 26.43 41.06
C GLU A 222 -5.28 25.89 41.53
N ARG A 223 -5.23 25.17 42.66
CA ARG A 223 -4.01 24.49 43.12
C ARG A 223 -3.58 23.40 42.13
N ALA A 224 -4.53 22.59 41.65
CA ALA A 224 -4.27 21.54 40.66
C ALA A 224 -3.73 22.14 39.36
N ARG A 225 -4.32 23.24 38.86
CA ARG A 225 -3.83 23.93 37.68
C ARG A 225 -2.39 24.41 37.83
N LYS A 226 -2.08 25.12 38.94
CA LYS A 226 -0.72 25.63 39.17
C LYS A 226 0.29 24.50 39.27
N ALA A 227 -0.03 23.45 40.02
CA ALA A 227 0.81 22.27 40.14
C ALA A 227 1.05 21.60 38.77
N LEU A 228 0.00 21.44 37.97
CA LEU A 228 0.06 20.85 36.64
C LEU A 228 0.89 21.70 35.66
N LYS A 229 0.75 23.03 35.68
CA LYS A 229 1.58 23.93 34.88
C LYS A 229 3.07 23.79 35.21
N HIS A 230 3.42 23.71 36.49
CA HIS A 230 4.82 23.49 36.92
C HIS A 230 5.32 22.09 36.51
N GLN A 231 4.48 21.06 36.61
CA GLN A 231 4.83 19.71 36.19
C GLN A 231 5.08 19.62 34.69
N LEU A 232 4.22 20.23 33.87
CA LEU A 232 4.35 20.24 32.41
C LEU A 232 5.68 20.87 31.96
N VAL A 233 6.06 22.02 32.52
CA VAL A 233 7.37 22.65 32.21
C VAL A 233 8.55 21.77 32.62
N LYS A 234 8.43 21.00 33.70
CA LYS A 234 9.47 20.04 34.10
C LYS A 234 9.54 18.85 33.13
N GLN A 235 8.39 18.33 32.71
CA GLN A 235 8.29 17.25 31.73
C GLN A 235 8.84 17.68 30.35
N GLU A 236 8.57 18.90 29.89
CA GLU A 236 9.13 19.46 28.65
C GLU A 236 10.66 19.39 28.64
N LYS A 237 11.29 19.86 29.72
CA LYS A 237 12.76 19.81 29.85
C LYS A 237 13.30 18.38 29.78
N GLN A 238 12.66 17.45 30.48
CA GLN A 238 13.05 16.04 30.43
C GLN A 238 12.90 15.44 29.03
N ILE A 239 11.83 15.77 28.32
CA ILE A 239 11.60 15.31 26.95
C ILE A 239 12.67 15.88 26.00
N LEU A 240 13.01 17.16 26.14
CA LEU A 240 14.06 17.81 25.34
C LEU A 240 15.44 17.18 25.63
N GLU A 241 15.79 16.93 26.89
CA GLU A 241 17.04 16.25 27.27
C GLU A 241 17.14 14.83 26.68
N ILE A 242 16.03 14.07 26.71
CA ILE A 242 15.98 12.74 26.09
C ILE A 242 16.13 12.86 24.56
N SER A 243 15.54 13.87 23.93
CA SER A 243 15.70 14.12 22.51
C SER A 243 17.15 14.47 22.15
N GLU A 244 17.79 15.33 22.94
CA GLU A 244 19.18 15.75 22.72
C GLU A 244 20.20 14.63 22.92
N THR A 245 19.92 13.62 23.74
CA THR A 245 20.82 12.47 23.92
C THR A 245 20.71 11.45 22.79
N ASN A 246 19.67 11.54 21.95
CA ASN A 246 19.46 10.66 20.79
C ASN A 246 20.02 11.24 19.47
N LYS A 247 21.21 11.88 19.47
CA LYS A 247 21.81 12.59 18.30
C LYS A 247 22.22 11.70 17.10
N GLY A 248 21.33 10.82 16.62
CA GLY A 248 21.47 10.05 15.39
C GLY A 248 20.15 10.02 14.62
N ASN A 249 20.19 10.56 13.38
CA ASN A 249 19.22 10.51 12.27
C ASN A 249 17.72 10.79 12.49
N ASP A 250 17.20 10.83 13.70
CA ASP A 250 15.80 11.16 13.97
C ASP A 250 15.71 12.51 14.68
N ARG A 251 15.74 13.61 13.91
CA ARG A 251 15.16 14.86 14.42
C ARG A 251 13.68 14.56 14.67
N PHE A 252 13.26 14.67 15.93
CA PHE A 252 11.86 14.46 16.29
C PHE A 252 11.07 15.68 15.80
N ILE A 253 10.36 15.50 14.69
CA ILE A 253 9.51 16.52 14.07
C ILE A 253 8.05 16.05 14.19
N ILE A 254 7.18 16.96 14.62
CA ILE A 254 5.74 16.76 14.80
C ILE A 254 5.01 17.87 14.05
N ASN A 255 4.18 17.52 13.07
CA ASN A 255 3.48 18.46 12.20
C ASN A 255 4.41 19.51 11.56
N GLY A 256 5.61 19.11 11.17
CA GLY A 256 6.65 19.96 10.57
C GLY A 256 7.39 20.84 11.58
N LYS A 257 7.13 20.67 12.88
CA LYS A 257 7.74 21.44 13.98
C LYS A 257 8.69 20.59 14.79
N ASN A 258 9.80 21.15 15.22
CA ASN A 258 10.63 20.50 16.23
C ASN A 258 9.90 20.49 17.61
N LEU A 259 10.42 19.76 18.59
CA LEU A 259 9.79 19.64 19.92
C LEU A 259 9.61 21.00 20.64
N GLU A 260 10.57 21.92 20.51
CA GLU A 260 10.50 23.24 21.14
C GLU A 260 9.37 24.07 20.52
N GLU A 261 9.30 24.09 19.18
CA GLU A 261 8.24 24.75 18.42
C GLU A 261 6.85 24.13 18.68
N TYR A 262 6.80 22.80 18.88
CA TYR A 262 5.58 22.09 19.25
C TYR A 262 5.06 22.55 20.61
N PHE A 263 5.92 22.55 21.64
CA PHE A 263 5.54 23.00 22.98
C PHE A 263 5.16 24.49 22.98
N ALA A 264 5.95 25.34 22.31
CA ALA A 264 5.65 26.76 22.18
C ALA A 264 4.27 27.00 21.56
N ALA A 265 3.95 26.28 20.47
CA ALA A 265 2.65 26.39 19.80
C ALA A 265 1.47 25.98 20.71
N LYS A 266 1.64 24.92 21.52
CA LYS A 266 0.63 24.49 22.51
C LYS A 266 0.39 25.54 23.59
N TRP A 267 1.45 26.16 24.09
CA TRP A 267 1.33 27.26 25.06
C TRP A 267 0.67 28.50 24.44
N GLU A 268 1.02 28.86 23.20
CA GLU A 268 0.34 29.93 22.46
C GLU A 268 -1.16 29.65 22.29
N ASP A 269 -1.56 28.40 22.04
CA ASP A 269 -2.98 28.01 21.97
C ASP A 269 -3.72 28.28 23.28
N LEU A 270 -3.11 27.96 24.42
CA LEU A 270 -3.69 28.26 25.73
C LEU A 270 -3.85 29.77 25.95
N ASP A 271 -2.85 30.56 25.55
CA ASP A 271 -2.89 32.02 25.65
C ASP A 271 -3.93 32.65 24.71
N ARG A 272 -4.12 32.07 23.51
CA ARG A 272 -5.21 32.43 22.59
C ARG A 272 -6.58 32.14 23.20
N ILE A 273 -6.77 30.97 23.80
CA ILE A 273 -8.01 30.61 24.52
C ILE A 273 -8.30 31.64 25.62
N HIS A 274 -7.28 32.01 26.40
CA HIS A 274 -7.43 33.02 27.44
C HIS A 274 -7.82 34.40 26.89
N SER A 275 -7.14 34.85 25.83
CA SER A 275 -7.37 36.15 25.20
C SER A 275 -8.76 36.28 24.57
N SER A 276 -9.21 35.24 23.88
CA SER A 276 -10.56 35.20 23.27
C SER A 276 -11.66 35.31 24.32
N PHE A 277 -11.48 34.67 25.47
CA PHE A 277 -12.42 34.77 26.59
C PHE A 277 -12.52 36.21 27.15
N ILE A 278 -11.38 36.88 27.35
CA ILE A 278 -11.33 38.27 27.81
C ILE A 278 -12.05 39.19 26.81
N ASN A 279 -11.77 39.03 25.52
CA ASN A 279 -12.39 39.83 24.47
C ASN A 279 -13.92 39.63 24.40
N ASN A 280 -14.39 38.39 24.51
CA ASN A 280 -15.83 38.09 24.58
C ASN A 280 -16.51 38.75 25.79
N ARG A 281 -15.84 38.80 26.95
CA ARG A 281 -16.36 39.53 28.13
C ARG A 281 -16.40 41.04 27.91
N LYS A 282 -15.42 41.62 27.20
CA LYS A 282 -15.42 43.06 26.87
C LYS A 282 -16.53 43.41 25.88
N MET A 283 -16.78 42.56 24.88
CA MET A 283 -17.84 42.76 23.89
C MET A 283 -19.24 42.68 24.51
N LYS A 284 -19.49 41.75 25.43
CA LYS A 284 -20.78 41.67 26.16
C LYS A 284 -21.06 42.85 27.12
N ARG A 285 -20.07 43.69 27.38
CA ARG A 285 -20.18 44.88 28.24
C ARG A 285 -20.39 46.18 27.46
N LYS A 286 -20.32 46.13 26.13
CA LYS A 286 -20.70 47.22 25.23
C LYS A 286 -22.12 46.98 24.74
#